data_AF-A0A5K1BDI4-F1
#
_entry.id   AF-A0A5K1BDI4-F1
#
_cell.length_a   1.000
_cell.length_b   1.000
_cell.length_c   1.000
_cell.angle_alpha   90.00
_cell.angle_beta   90.00
_cell.angle_gamma   90.00
#
_symmetry.space_group_name_H-M   'P 1'
#
loop_
_entity.id
_entity.type
_entity.pdbx_description
1 polymer ?
#
loop_
_entity_poly.entity_id
_entity_poly.type
_entity_poly.pdbx_seq_one_letter_code
_entity_poly.pdbx_strand_id
1 'polypeptide(L)'
;VHGILNAVSWGILMPTGVIIARYMRVFKSADPAWFYLHVTCQFSAYVVGVAGWGTGMKLGSESPGIQQTFHRNIGITLFCLGTLQ
;
A
#
# COMPACT_ATOMS: atom_id res chain seq x y z
N VAL A 1 -10.71 -3.09 11.27
CA VAL A 1 -10.24 -3.74 10.01
C VAL A 1 -9.43 -2.77 9.13
N HIS A 2 -9.95 -1.58 8.81
CA HIS A 2 -9.23 -0.53 8.06
C HIS A 2 -7.74 -0.38 8.45
N GLY A 3 -7.45 -0.19 9.74
CA GLY A 3 -6.08 -0.02 10.23
C GLY A 3 -5.17 -1.23 9.96
N ILE A 4 -5.67 -2.46 10.15
CA ILE A 4 -4.90 -3.69 9.90
C ILE A 4 -4.60 -3.84 8.40
N LEU A 5 -5.60 -3.62 7.54
CA LEU A 5 -5.41 -3.68 6.09
C LEU A 5 -4.35 -2.69 5.61
N ASN A 6 -4.39 -1.45 6.11
CA ASN A 6 -3.42 -0.43 5.73
C ASN A 6 -2.04 -0.66 6.34
N ALA A 7 -1.94 -1.22 7.56
CA ALA A 7 -0.66 -1.61 8.15
C ALA A 7 0.03 -2.71 7.34
N VAL A 8 -0.72 -3.75 6.95
CA VAL A 8 -0.18 -4.84 6.12
C VAL A 8 0.18 -4.35 4.72
N SER A 9 -0.68 -3.56 4.08
CA SER A 9 -0.45 -2.99 2.74
C SER A 9 0.71 -1.99 2.73
N TRP A 10 0.49 -0.81 3.31
CA TRP A 10 1.39 0.33 3.21
C TRP A 10 2.56 0.27 4.17
N GLY A 11 2.38 -0.38 5.32
CA GLY A 11 3.40 -0.47 6.36
C GLY A 11 4.37 -1.65 6.18
N ILE A 12 3.95 -2.72 5.50
CA ILE A 12 4.75 -3.96 5.37
C ILE A 12 5.01 -4.30 3.90
N LEU A 13 3.97 -4.67 3.14
CA LEU A 13 4.16 -5.21 1.78
C LEU A 13 4.78 -4.19 0.81
N MET A 14 4.31 -2.94 0.81
CA MET A 14 4.88 -1.86 -0.01
C MET A 14 6.38 -1.65 0.30
N PRO A 15 6.82 -1.41 1.56
CA PRO A 15 8.24 -1.33 1.90
C PRO A 15 9.04 -2.58 1.55
N THR A 16 8.50 -3.78 1.78
CA THR A 16 9.18 -5.04 1.44
C THR A 16 9.47 -5.10 -0.05
N GLY A 17 8.51 -4.77 -0.91
CA GLY A 17 8.74 -4.70 -2.36
C GLY A 17 9.85 -3.72 -2.74
N VAL A 18 9.89 -2.54 -2.11
CA VAL A 18 10.95 -1.54 -2.34
C VAL A 18 12.32 -2.07 -1.90
N ILE A 19 12.41 -2.70 -0.72
CA ILE A 19 13.65 -3.27 -0.18
C ILE A 19 14.16 -4.39 -1.09
N ILE A 20 13.28 -5.27 -1.57
CA ILE A 20 13.62 -6.32 -2.54
C ILE A 20 14.25 -5.71 -3.79
N ALA A 21 13.57 -4.73 -4.43
CA ALA A 21 14.13 -4.07 -5.60
C ALA A 21 15.46 -3.39 -5.30
N ARG A 22 15.58 -2.69 -4.16
CA ARG A 22 16.79 -1.97 -3.78
C ARG A 22 18.00 -2.89 -3.62
N TYR A 23 17.84 -4.04 -2.98
CA TYR A 23 18.96 -4.90 -2.61
C TYR A 23 19.17 -6.10 -3.54
N MET A 24 18.15 -6.58 -4.25
CA MET A 24 18.30 -7.76 -5.11
C MET A 24 18.62 -7.41 -6.56
N ARG A 25 18.19 -6.24 -7.08
CA ARG A 25 18.41 -5.86 -8.49
C ARG A 25 19.88 -5.77 -8.91
N VAL A 26 20.79 -5.63 -7.95
CA VAL A 26 22.24 -5.48 -8.21
C VAL A 26 22.91 -6.81 -8.58
N PHE A 27 22.28 -7.93 -8.25
CA PHE A 27 22.81 -9.26 -8.55
C PHE A 27 22.29 -9.76 -9.89
N LYS A 28 23.20 -9.96 -10.85
CA LYS A 28 22.84 -10.50 -12.18
C LYS A 28 22.16 -11.88 -12.11
N SER A 29 22.51 -12.69 -11.12
CA SER A 29 21.89 -14.00 -10.89
C SER A 29 20.45 -13.92 -10.36
N ALA A 30 20.04 -12.77 -9.84
CA ALA A 30 18.69 -12.54 -9.35
C ALA A 30 17.76 -12.00 -10.44
N ASP A 31 18.24 -11.81 -11.67
CA ASP A 31 17.42 -11.39 -12.80
C ASP A 31 16.76 -12.62 -13.47
N PRO A 32 15.44 -12.62 -13.73
CA PRO A 32 14.43 -11.58 -13.48
C PRO A 32 13.70 -11.72 -12.12
N ALA A 33 14.13 -12.63 -11.25
CA ALA A 33 13.44 -12.96 -9.99
C ALA A 33 13.22 -11.75 -9.07
N TRP A 34 14.17 -10.83 -8.95
CA TRP A 34 14.02 -9.62 -8.12
C TRP A 34 12.81 -8.79 -8.55
N PHE A 35 12.57 -8.70 -9.86
CA PHE A 35 11.48 -7.91 -10.42
C PHE A 35 10.13 -8.56 -10.13
N TYR A 36 10.03 -9.88 -10.31
CA TYR A 36 8.82 -10.63 -9.98
C TYR A 36 8.48 -10.57 -8.49
N LEU A 37 9.48 -10.67 -7.62
CA LEU A 37 9.28 -10.52 -6.17
C LEU A 37 8.83 -9.09 -5.82
N HIS A 38 9.49 -8.07 -6.38
CA HIS A 38 9.11 -6.68 -6.21
C HIS A 38 7.65 -6.43 -6.64
N VAL A 39 7.30 -6.76 -7.88
CA VAL A 39 5.97 -6.47 -8.43
C VAL A 39 4.87 -7.27 -7.72
N THR A 40 5.16 -8.50 -7.29
CA THR A 40 4.20 -9.30 -6.51
C THR A 40 3.90 -8.65 -5.17
N CYS A 41 4.91 -8.15 -4.46
CA CYS A 41 4.71 -7.38 -3.23
C CYS A 41 3.91 -6.10 -3.49
N GLN A 42 4.28 -5.31 -4.51
CA GLN A 42 3.60 -4.05 -4.84
C GLN A 42 2.13 -4.28 -5.21
N PHE A 43 1.86 -5.25 -6.08
CA PHE A 43 0.51 -5.57 -6.53
C PHE A 43 -0.36 -6.10 -5.38
N SER A 44 0.17 -7.03 -4.58
CA SER A 44 -0.56 -7.56 -3.42
C SER A 44 -0.84 -6.46 -2.39
N ALA A 45 0.13 -5.59 -2.13
CA ALA A 45 -0.06 -4.43 -1.27
C ALA A 45 -1.16 -3.53 -1.81
N TYR A 46 -1.12 -3.15 -3.09
CA TYR A 46 -2.13 -2.30 -3.70
C TYR A 46 -3.54 -2.88 -3.58
N VAL A 47 -3.74 -4.17 -3.86
CA VAL A 47 -5.04 -4.84 -3.72
C VAL A 47 -5.57 -4.76 -2.28
N VAL A 48 -4.72 -5.05 -1.29
CA VAL A 48 -5.09 -4.92 0.14
C VAL A 48 -5.33 -3.45 0.51
N GLY A 49 -4.54 -2.53 -0.04
CA GLY A 49 -4.64 -1.08 0.13
C GLY A 49 -5.94 -0.50 -0.41
N VAL A 50 -6.46 -0.99 -1.54
CA VAL A 50 -7.79 -0.64 -2.08
C VAL A 50 -8.88 -0.99 -1.07
N ALA A 51 -8.84 -2.21 -0.51
CA ALA A 51 -9.80 -2.62 0.53
C ALA A 51 -9.64 -1.80 1.82
N GLY A 52 -8.40 -1.50 2.21
CA GLY A 52 -8.07 -0.61 3.31
C GLY A 52 -8.66 0.79 3.11
N TRP A 53 -8.46 1.39 1.94
CA TRP A 53 -9.00 2.70 1.58
C TRP A 53 -10.54 2.71 1.59
N GLY A 54 -11.17 1.73 0.93
CA GLY A 54 -12.63 1.62 0.86
C GLY A 54 -13.27 1.47 2.24
N THR A 55 -12.68 0.64 3.12
CA THR A 55 -13.16 0.51 4.52
C THR A 55 -12.94 1.78 5.33
N GLY A 56 -11.93 2.59 5.02
CA GLY A 56 -11.71 3.91 5.63
C GLY A 56 -12.77 4.93 5.22
N MET A 57 -13.14 4.95 3.94
CA MET A 57 -14.24 5.79 3.44
C MET A 57 -15.57 5.42 4.09
N LYS A 58 -15.87 4.12 4.20
CA LYS A 58 -17.05 3.61 4.90
C LYS A 58 -17.05 4.01 6.38
N LEU A 59 -15.94 3.79 7.09
CA LEU A 59 -15.82 4.17 8.50
C LEU A 59 -16.08 5.67 8.72
N GLY A 60 -15.58 6.53 7.84
CA GLY A 60 -15.84 7.96 7.89
C GLY A 60 -17.32 8.31 7.69
N SER A 61 -18.03 7.59 6.81
CA SER A 61 -19.47 7.78 6.61
C SER A 61 -20.33 7.30 7.79
N GLU A 62 -19.88 6.26 8.49
CA GLU A 62 -20.58 5.65 9.64
C GLU A 62 -20.26 6.33 10.98
N SER A 63 -19.35 7.32 11.01
CA SER A 63 -18.91 8.02 12.22
C SER A 63 -19.27 9.51 12.22
N PRO A 64 -20.57 9.87 12.21
CA PRO A 64 -21.00 11.26 12.19
C PRO A 64 -20.45 12.02 13.42
N GLY A 65 -19.91 13.21 13.19
CA GLY A 65 -19.31 14.05 14.24
C GLY A 65 -17.83 13.77 14.52
N ILE A 66 -17.26 12.65 14.04
CA ILE A 66 -15.82 12.36 14.16
C ILE A 66 -15.15 12.60 12.80
N GLN A 67 -14.42 13.70 12.67
CA GLN A 67 -13.74 14.05 11.42
C GLN A 67 -12.21 13.94 11.55
N GLN A 68 -11.61 13.12 10.68
CA GLN A 68 -10.17 12.92 10.57
C GLN A 68 -9.66 13.48 9.22
N THR A 69 -9.94 14.76 8.95
CA THR A 69 -9.76 15.38 7.63
C THR A 69 -8.33 15.31 7.11
N PHE A 70 -7.33 15.57 7.96
CA PHE A 70 -5.92 15.51 7.57
C PHE A 70 -5.50 14.09 7.18
N HIS A 71 -5.81 13.10 8.03
CA HIS A 71 -5.54 11.69 7.76
C HIS A 71 -6.21 11.24 6.46
N ARG A 72 -7.48 11.60 6.25
CA ARG A 72 -8.23 11.27 5.02
C ARG A 72 -7.58 11.86 3.77
N ASN A 73 -7.18 13.13 3.81
CA ASN A 73 -6.57 13.79 2.66
C ASN A 73 -5.23 13.14 2.29
N ILE A 74 -4.37 12.85 3.29
CA ILE A 74 -3.13 12.11 3.05
C ILE A 74 -3.44 10.72 2.49
N GLY A 75 -4.39 9.99 3.06
CA GLY A 75 -4.77 8.66 2.60
C GLY A 75 -5.26 8.65 1.15
N ILE A 76 -6.07 9.62 0.73
CA ILE A 76 -6.54 9.75 -0.66
C ILE A 76 -5.38 10.10 -1.58
N THR A 77 -4.51 11.05 -1.21
CA THR A 77 -3.33 11.40 -2.01
C THR A 77 -2.41 10.20 -2.19
N LEU A 78 -2.10 9.46 -1.11
CA LEU A 78 -1.30 8.25 -1.17
C LEU A 78 -1.94 7.18 -2.05
N PHE A 79 -3.26 6.99 -1.96
CA PHE A 79 -3.98 6.05 -2.81
C PHE A 79 -3.84 6.43 -4.29
N CYS A 80 -4.10 7.68 -4.67
CA CYS A 80 -3.96 8.16 -6.04
C CYS A 80 -2.52 7.98 -6.58
N LEU A 81 -1.52 8.33 -5.77
CA LEU A 81 -0.11 8.15 -6.16
C LEU A 81 0.25 6.66 -6.30
N GLY A 82 -0.24 5.82 -5.40
CA GLY A 82 -0.05 4.37 -5.47
C GLY A 82 -0.77 3.70 -6.63
N THR A 83 -1.89 4.24 -7.11
CA THR A 83 -2.54 3.80 -8.35
C THR A 83 -1.72 4.16 -9.59
N LEU A 84 -0.96 5.25 -9.55
CA LEU A 84 -0.13 5.72 -10.66
C LEU A 84 1.23 5.00 -10.75
N GLN A 85 1.75 4.57 -9.60
CA GLN A 85 3.05 3.89 -9.40
C GLN A 85 3.14 2.53 -10.12
#